data_AF-A0A432RAN4-F1
#
_entry.id   AF-A0A432RAN4-F1
#
_cell.length_a   1.000
_cell.length_b   1.000
_cell.length_c   1.000
_cell.angle_alpha   90.00
_cell.angle_beta   90.00
_cell.angle_gamma   90.00
#
_symmetry.space_group_name_H-M   'P 1'
#
loop_
_entity.id
_entity.type
_entity.pdbx_description
1 polymer ?
#
loop_
_entity_poly.entity_id
_entity_poly.type
_entity_poly.pdbx_seq_one_letter_code
_entity_poly.pdbx_strand_id
1 'polypeptide(L)'
;MSLNLKVLYEDEELVVMKAPTDEELVELVYKYIRGKGRPVTWRELRQVFSGTAGEDRLRKALIRLRREGLVVELRGGRYATIDMPGVAEELRERKRRRTLREAASLEWRLHRGGRKGFQVN
;
A
#
# COMPACT_ATOMS: atom_id res chain seq x y z
N MET A 1 1.26 66.46 -0.43
CA MET A 1 2.35 65.66 -1.02
C MET A 1 2.76 64.61 0.01
N SER A 2 2.63 63.33 -0.33
CA SER A 2 2.84 62.19 0.58
C SER A 2 4.19 61.54 0.35
N LEU A 3 4.75 60.91 1.40
CA LEU A 3 5.30 59.54 1.31
C LEU A 3 5.00 58.78 2.63
N ASN A 4 3.87 58.07 2.66
CA ASN A 4 3.59 56.98 3.60
C ASN A 4 4.30 55.72 3.08
N LEU A 5 5.41 55.31 3.69
CA LEU A 5 6.10 54.09 3.29
C LEU A 5 5.56 52.91 4.14
N LYS A 6 4.92 51.97 3.45
CA LYS A 6 4.49 50.68 3.95
C LYS A 6 5.63 49.68 3.69
N VAL A 7 5.99 48.85 4.67
CA VAL A 7 6.90 47.70 4.45
C VAL A 7 6.28 46.80 3.38
N LEU A 8 7.04 46.52 2.31
CA LEU A 8 6.55 45.80 1.12
C LEU A 8 7.05 44.36 1.00
N TYR A 9 8.09 43.98 1.74
CA TYR A 9 8.73 42.68 1.57
C TYR A 9 9.01 42.03 2.92
N GLU A 10 8.53 40.81 3.03
CA GLU A 10 8.73 39.87 4.12
C GLU A 10 9.39 38.65 3.46
N ASP A 11 10.61 38.31 3.88
CA ASP A 11 11.33 37.16 3.35
C ASP A 11 11.04 35.96 4.26
N GLU A 12 10.25 35.01 3.77
CA GLU A 12 10.07 33.73 4.45
C GLU A 12 11.37 32.93 4.30
N GLU A 13 12.07 32.69 5.41
CA GLU A 13 13.32 31.93 5.46
C GLU A 13 13.10 30.51 4.92
N LEU A 14 13.42 30.30 3.64
CA LEU A 14 13.14 29.06 2.93
C LEU A 14 14.18 27.99 3.29
N VAL A 15 13.78 27.03 4.13
CA VAL A 15 14.64 25.92 4.53
C VAL A 15 14.59 24.82 3.47
N VAL A 16 15.66 24.73 2.66
CA VAL A 16 15.86 23.62 1.70
C VAL A 16 16.45 22.42 2.42
N MET A 17 15.71 21.31 2.44
CA MET A 17 16.21 20.02 2.91
C MET A 17 16.48 19.09 1.74
N LYS A 18 17.53 18.27 1.86
CA LYS A 18 17.80 17.19 0.91
C LYS A 18 16.65 16.16 0.98
N ALA A 19 16.13 15.77 -0.17
CA ALA A 19 15.19 14.65 -0.26
C ALA A 19 15.87 13.33 0.21
N PRO A 20 15.13 12.41 0.85
CA PRO A 20 15.72 11.15 1.29
C PRO A 20 16.15 10.29 0.10
N THR A 21 17.18 9.51 0.33
CA THR A 21 17.60 8.37 -0.51
C THR A 21 16.51 7.29 -0.56
N ASP A 22 16.65 6.30 -1.45
CA ASP A 22 15.66 5.21 -1.54
C ASP A 22 15.63 4.36 -0.28
N GLU A 23 16.80 4.07 0.31
CA GLU A 23 16.94 3.39 1.60
C GLU A 23 16.26 4.16 2.74
N GLU A 24 16.53 5.47 2.85
CA GLU A 24 15.92 6.32 3.88
C GLU A 24 14.40 6.39 3.69
N LEU A 25 13.91 6.49 2.45
CA LEU A 25 12.48 6.49 2.16
C LEU A 25 11.80 5.19 2.61
N VAL A 26 12.43 4.04 2.35
CA VAL A 26 11.93 2.72 2.80
C VAL A 26 11.75 2.70 4.32
N GLU A 27 12.74 3.17 5.06
CA GLU A 27 12.65 3.25 6.52
C GLU A 27 11.56 4.21 6.99
N LEU A 28 11.48 5.40 6.40
CA LEU A 28 10.48 6.40 6.76
C LEU A 28 9.06 5.89 6.52
N VAL A 29 8.83 5.24 5.38
CA VAL A 29 7.53 4.62 5.05
C VAL A 29 7.19 3.53 6.06
N TYR A 30 8.14 2.65 6.41
CA TYR A 30 7.91 1.61 7.40
C TYR A 30 7.59 2.19 8.79
N LYS A 31 8.40 3.15 9.27
CA LYS A 31 8.21 3.84 10.55
C LYS A 31 6.84 4.54 10.59
N TYR A 32 6.44 5.18 9.50
CA TYR A 32 5.13 5.82 9.39
C TYR A 32 3.99 4.81 9.49
N ILE A 33 4.02 3.74 8.68
CA ILE A 33 2.98 2.70 8.70
C ILE A 33 2.88 2.11 10.11
N ARG A 34 3.99 1.67 10.68
CA ARG A 34 4.04 1.07 12.01
C ARG A 34 3.54 2.04 13.10
N GLY A 35 4.00 3.29 13.06
CA GLY A 35 3.63 4.32 14.03
C GLY A 35 2.15 4.69 14.03
N LYS A 36 1.41 4.44 12.94
CA LYS A 36 -0.04 4.66 12.89
C LYS A 36 -0.83 3.66 13.74
N GLY A 37 -0.29 2.47 14.01
CA GLY A 37 -0.99 1.41 14.76
C GLY A 37 -2.26 0.87 14.09
N ARG A 38 -2.58 1.32 12.87
CA ARG A 38 -3.71 0.89 12.05
C ARG A 38 -3.30 0.78 10.59
N PRO A 39 -4.04 -0.01 9.78
CA PRO A 39 -3.85 0.00 8.34
C PRO A 39 -4.00 1.42 7.75
N VAL A 40 -3.11 1.77 6.82
CA VAL A 40 -3.10 3.04 6.10
C VAL A 40 -3.42 2.84 4.64
N THR A 41 -4.07 3.81 4.00
CA THR A 41 -4.41 3.72 2.57
C THR A 41 -3.27 4.22 1.69
N TRP A 42 -3.24 3.79 0.42
CA TRP A 42 -2.37 4.40 -0.60
C TRP A 42 -2.54 5.94 -0.67
N ARG A 43 -3.78 6.42 -0.58
CA ARG A 43 -4.07 7.86 -0.60
C ARG A 43 -3.42 8.60 0.56
N GLU A 44 -3.49 8.05 1.77
CA GLU A 44 -2.86 8.60 2.97
C GLU A 44 -1.33 8.63 2.83
N LEU A 45 -0.74 7.53 2.36
CA LEU A 45 0.70 7.47 2.10
C LEU A 45 1.14 8.53 1.07
N ARG A 46 0.43 8.67 -0.05
CA ARG A 46 0.74 9.72 -1.04
C ARG A 46 0.66 11.12 -0.45
N GLN A 47 -0.36 11.40 0.35
CA GLN A 47 -0.54 12.72 0.96
C GLN A 47 0.59 13.06 1.92
N VAL A 48 1.07 12.09 2.70
CA VAL A 48 2.18 12.33 3.64
C VAL A 48 3.52 12.46 2.94
N PHE A 49 3.76 11.66 1.90
CA PHE A 49 5.07 11.60 1.25
C PHE A 49 5.20 12.48 0.00
N SER A 50 4.15 13.19 -0.46
CA SER A 50 4.19 13.96 -1.71
C SER A 50 5.22 15.08 -1.74
N GLY A 51 5.57 15.66 -0.58
CA GLY A 51 6.63 16.67 -0.46
C GLY A 51 8.05 16.09 -0.32
N THR A 52 8.17 14.78 -0.16
CA THR A 52 9.43 14.09 0.18
C THR A 52 9.88 13.14 -0.92
N ALA A 53 8.94 12.47 -1.59
CA ALA A 53 9.22 11.51 -2.65
C ALA A 53 8.07 11.43 -3.67
N GLY A 54 8.43 11.21 -4.93
CA GLY A 54 7.45 10.92 -5.98
C GLY A 54 6.75 9.57 -5.79
N GLU A 55 5.57 9.42 -6.39
CA GLU A 55 4.74 8.21 -6.25
C GLU A 55 5.46 6.92 -6.67
N ASP A 56 6.32 6.97 -7.70
CA ASP A 56 7.08 5.81 -8.16
C ASP A 56 8.06 5.31 -7.09
N ARG A 57 8.78 6.23 -6.43
CA ARG A 57 9.70 5.90 -5.34
C ARG A 57 8.95 5.32 -4.14
N LEU A 58 7.80 5.91 -3.80
CA LEU A 58 6.92 5.39 -2.75
C LEU A 58 6.41 3.97 -3.08
N ARG A 59 6.06 3.71 -4.34
CA ARG A 59 5.65 2.38 -4.79
C ARG A 59 6.79 1.37 -4.68
N LYS A 60 8.00 1.73 -5.11
CA LYS A 60 9.21 0.89 -4.97
C LYS A 60 9.51 0.58 -3.51
N ALA A 61 9.39 1.56 -2.62
CA ALA A 61 9.57 1.37 -1.19
C ALA A 61 8.55 0.36 -0.61
N LEU A 62 7.26 0.50 -0.95
CA LEU A 62 6.23 -0.46 -0.52
C LEU A 62 6.45 -1.86 -1.07
N ILE A 63 6.88 -1.99 -2.32
CA ILE A 63 7.23 -3.29 -2.92
C ILE A 63 8.37 -3.94 -2.13
N ARG A 64 9.41 -3.18 -1.79
CA ARG A 64 10.55 -3.67 -1.01
C ARG A 64 10.11 -4.14 0.38
N LEU A 65 9.37 -3.33 1.13
CA LEU A 65 8.86 -3.67 2.45
C LEU A 65 7.96 -4.92 2.43
N ARG A 66 7.17 -5.08 1.37
CA ARG A 66 6.34 -6.28 1.19
C ARG A 66 7.16 -7.52 0.89
N ARG A 67 8.18 -7.41 0.05
CA ARG A 67 9.09 -8.51 -0.28
C ARG A 67 9.85 -8.99 0.96
N GLU A 68 10.24 -8.04 1.82
CA GLU A 68 10.92 -8.31 3.09
C GLU A 68 9.97 -8.81 4.20
N GLY A 69 8.65 -8.84 3.96
CA GLY A 69 7.65 -9.29 4.93
C GLY A 69 7.36 -8.30 6.06
N LEU A 70 7.92 -7.10 6.01
CA LEU A 70 7.74 -6.05 7.02
C LEU A 70 6.35 -5.40 6.94
N VAL A 71 5.78 -5.32 5.73
CA VAL A 71 4.46 -4.75 5.47
C VAL A 71 3.65 -5.72 4.61
N VAL A 72 2.35 -5.79 4.87
CA VAL A 72 1.39 -6.52 4.06
C VAL A 72 0.42 -5.57 3.37
N GLU A 73 -0.06 -6.00 2.21
CA GLU A 73 -1.19 -5.35 1.53
C GLU A 73 -2.49 -6.10 1.86
N LEU A 74 -3.43 -5.35 2.41
CA LEU A 74 -4.78 -5.76 2.78
C LEU A 74 -5.78 -5.43 1.67
N ARG A 75 -7.04 -5.81 1.86
CA ARG A 75 -8.11 -5.43 0.92
C ARG A 75 -8.26 -3.91 0.84
N GLY A 76 -8.59 -3.44 -0.36
CA GLY A 76 -8.82 -2.02 -0.63
C GLY A 76 -7.54 -1.17 -0.73
N GLY A 77 -6.38 -1.80 -1.00
CA GLY A 77 -5.11 -1.06 -1.15
C GLY A 77 -4.62 -0.43 0.15
N ARG A 78 -4.91 -1.10 1.27
CA ARG A 78 -4.45 -0.70 2.61
C ARG A 78 -3.15 -1.45 2.94
N TYR A 79 -2.26 -0.79 3.65
CA TYR A 79 -0.96 -1.31 4.06
C TYR A 79 -0.87 -1.34 5.58
N ALA A 80 -0.32 -2.41 6.13
CA ALA A 80 -0.22 -2.62 7.56
C ALA A 80 1.01 -3.46 7.90
N THR A 81 1.47 -3.38 9.14
CA THR A 81 2.40 -4.36 9.71
C THR A 81 1.60 -5.55 10.27
N ILE A 82 2.21 -6.73 10.35
CA ILE A 82 1.49 -7.97 10.68
C ILE A 82 0.99 -8.02 12.13
N ASP A 83 1.63 -7.27 13.02
CA ASP A 83 1.34 -7.14 14.45
C ASP A 83 0.13 -6.24 14.73
N MET A 84 -0.40 -5.52 13.73
CA MET A 84 -1.57 -4.67 13.93
C MET A 84 -2.86 -5.49 14.17
N PRO A 85 -3.79 -4.98 14.99
CA PRO A 85 -5.08 -5.64 15.26
C PRO A 85 -5.86 -5.96 13.98
N GLY A 86 -6.43 -7.17 13.90
CA GLY A 86 -7.26 -7.63 12.77
C GLY A 86 -6.48 -8.03 11.51
N VAL A 87 -5.21 -7.66 11.37
CA VAL A 87 -4.40 -7.98 10.16
C VAL A 87 -4.22 -9.47 9.98
N ALA A 88 -3.79 -10.17 11.02
CA ALA A 88 -3.57 -11.62 10.96
C ALA A 88 -4.86 -12.40 10.66
N GLU A 89 -6.01 -11.90 11.13
CA GLU A 89 -7.32 -12.50 10.82
C GLU A 89 -7.70 -12.28 9.35
N GLU A 90 -7.61 -11.05 8.84
CA GLU A 90 -7.93 -10.73 7.45
C GLU A 90 -7.05 -11.55 6.47
N LEU A 91 -5.76 -11.70 6.77
CA LEU A 91 -4.85 -12.51 5.97
C LEU A 91 -5.23 -14.00 5.97
N ARG A 92 -5.59 -14.56 7.14
CA ARG A 92 -6.06 -15.94 7.27
C ARG A 92 -7.36 -16.15 6.48
N GLU A 93 -8.29 -15.22 6.57
CA GLU A 93 -9.55 -15.27 5.83
C GLU A 93 -9.31 -15.22 4.31
N ARG A 94 -8.41 -14.36 3.86
CA ARG A 94 -8.01 -14.27 2.45
C ARG A 94 -7.42 -15.60 1.95
N LYS A 95 -6.54 -16.23 2.73
CA LYS A 95 -5.96 -17.54 2.41
C LYS A 95 -7.05 -18.62 2.33
N ARG A 96 -7.94 -18.69 3.33
CA ARG A 96 -9.07 -19.64 3.36
C ARG A 96 -9.96 -19.50 2.13
N ARG A 97 -10.39 -18.28 1.79
CA ARG A 97 -11.21 -18.01 0.60
C ARG A 97 -10.53 -18.43 -0.70
N ARG A 98 -9.20 -18.25 -0.80
CA ARG A 98 -8.43 -18.69 -1.97
C ARG A 98 -8.43 -20.22 -2.09
N THR A 99 -8.11 -20.92 -1.00
CA THR A 99 -8.08 -22.39 -0.99
C THR A 99 -9.44 -22.99 -1.35
N LEU A 100 -10.53 -22.44 -0.81
CA LEU A 100 -11.89 -22.89 -1.14
C LEU A 100 -12.21 -22.71 -2.63
N ARG A 101 -11.79 -21.58 -3.24
CA ARG A 101 -11.97 -21.35 -4.67
C ARG A 101 -11.16 -22.32 -5.53
N GLU A 102 -9.93 -22.61 -5.11
CA GLU A 102 -9.05 -23.57 -5.79
C GLU A 102 -9.64 -24.99 -5.73
N ALA A 103 -10.12 -25.42 -4.56
CA ALA A 103 -10.79 -26.71 -4.38
C ALA A 103 -12.06 -26.83 -5.25
N ALA A 104 -12.95 -25.83 -5.21
CA ALA A 104 -14.16 -25.82 -6.05
C ALA A 104 -13.81 -25.85 -7.54
N SER A 105 -12.73 -25.16 -7.95
CA SER A 105 -12.27 -25.16 -9.35
C SER A 105 -11.77 -26.54 -9.79
N LEU A 106 -11.11 -27.28 -8.90
CA LEU A 106 -10.68 -28.66 -9.14
C LEU A 106 -11.88 -29.61 -9.25
N GLU A 107 -12.85 -29.51 -8.32
CA GLU A 107 -14.07 -30.32 -8.36
C GLU A 107 -14.85 -30.11 -9.67
N TRP A 108 -14.99 -28.85 -10.11
CA TRP A 108 -15.61 -28.52 -11.40
C TRP A 108 -14.89 -29.13 -12.60
N ARG A 109 -13.56 -29.26 -12.54
CA ARG A 109 -12.75 -29.86 -13.61
C ARG A 109 -12.93 -31.38 -13.64
N LEU A 110 -12.98 -32.02 -12.48
CA LEU A 110 -13.18 -33.46 -12.35
C LEU A 110 -14.58 -33.89 -12.84
N HIS A 111 -15.62 -33.14 -12.50
CA HIS A 111 -17.01 -33.51 -12.84
C HIS A 111 -17.42 -33.18 -14.28
N ARG A 112 -16.78 -32.21 -14.97
CA ARG A 112 -17.09 -31.89 -16.37
C ARG A 112 -16.38 -32.76 -17.40
N GLY A 113 -15.39 -33.57 -17.00
CA GLY A 113 -14.72 -34.53 -17.89
C GLY A 113 -15.62 -35.68 -18.38
N GLY A 114 -16.78 -35.90 -17.75
CA GLY A 114 -17.67 -37.04 -18.03
C GLY A 114 -18.87 -36.79 -18.97
N ARG A 115 -19.03 -35.59 -19.55
CA ARG A 115 -20.15 -35.27 -20.48
C ARG A 115 -19.71 -35.03 -21.93
N LYS A 116 -18.86 -35.89 -22.48
CA LYS A 116 -18.70 -36.03 -23.93
C LYS A 116 -19.01 -37.47 -24.32
N GLY A 117 -20.20 -37.70 -24.89
CA GLY A 117 -20.57 -38.98 -25.47
C GLY A 117 -22.05 -39.32 -25.35
N PHE A 118 -22.93 -38.51 -25.94
CA PHE A 118 -24.23 -39.02 -26.40
C PHE A 118 -24.50 -38.41 -27.77
N GLN A 119 -23.99 -39.07 -28.82
CA GLN A 119 -24.49 -38.88 -30.18
C GLN A 119 -25.89 -39.49 -30.20
N VAL A 120 -26.88 -38.67 -30.52
CA VAL A 120 -28.23 -39.12 -30.82
C VAL A 120 -28.24 -39.46 -32.31
N ASN A 121 -28.54 -40.72 -32.64
CA ASN A 121 -28.87 -41.16 -33.99
C ASN A 121 -30.19 -40.55 -34.46
#